data_AF-A0A5A8E7Y3-F1
#
_entry.id   AF-A0A5A8E7Y3-F1
#
_cell.length_a   1.000
_cell.length_b   1.000
_cell.length_c   1.000
_cell.angle_alpha   90.00
_cell.angle_beta   90.00
_cell.angle_gamma   90.00
#
_symmetry.space_group_name_H-M   'P 1'
#
loop_
_entity.id
_entity.type
_entity.pdbx_description
1 polymer ?
#
loop_
_entity_poly.entity_id
_entity_poly.type
_entity_poly.pdbx_seq_one_letter_code
_entity_poly.pdbx_strand_id
1 'polypeptide(L)'
;MAGMDAPLAPDKATRIGGPGPGSPSSSGSPVEPPRVPSAEEADAIASARAAETAPVGSLRSKRLQLQTLQTAWLGKLVPNFGQGFKASAVTLAACGAQAASGRQLVRFSKYSGIQEFADSVVLFVNVGGDSYANLFEFAPPHAAPTTAAAAPSASVPPPPGARSAANDVVLTWFARPRDRPDSPIIARLTSQYLAGRSDAKPQAESESAAATTVGLFMRDTRDSRPGGKSSPPLYVWCGTLQLLVVDFAASPMRFRWRLQDSKELQTSEHFQQLIGGD
;
A
#
# COMPACT_ATOMS: atom_id res chain seq x y z
N MET A 1 -44.26 -54.82 7.30
CA MET A 1 -45.20 -54.16 6.36
C MET A 1 -44.42 -53.16 5.53
N ALA A 2 -44.53 -53.29 4.20
CA ALA A 2 -44.17 -52.40 3.09
C ALA A 2 -43.36 -51.12 3.40
N GLY A 3 -42.32 -50.74 2.65
CA GLY A 3 -41.91 -51.14 1.30
C GLY A 3 -41.24 -49.95 0.61
N MET A 4 -40.71 -50.21 -0.59
CA MET A 4 -40.30 -49.27 -1.64
C MET A 4 -38.86 -48.76 -1.63
N ASP A 5 -37.99 -49.64 -2.16
CA ASP A 5 -37.04 -49.30 -3.22
C ASP A 5 -37.71 -48.50 -4.35
N ALA A 6 -37.02 -47.48 -4.85
CA ALA A 6 -37.27 -46.88 -6.16
C ALA A 6 -35.94 -46.36 -6.78
N PRO A 7 -35.83 -46.36 -8.13
CA PRO A 7 -34.59 -46.72 -8.82
C PRO A 7 -33.75 -45.53 -9.32
N LEU A 8 -32.46 -45.83 -9.56
CA LEU A 8 -31.54 -45.05 -10.38
C LEU A 8 -32.05 -44.92 -11.82
N ALA A 9 -32.07 -43.69 -12.35
CA ALA A 9 -32.23 -43.40 -13.77
C ALA A 9 -30.86 -43.00 -14.38
N PRO A 10 -30.50 -43.47 -15.58
CA PRO A 10 -29.28 -43.08 -16.27
C PRO A 10 -29.48 -41.96 -17.31
N ASP A 11 -28.35 -41.32 -17.60
CA ASP A 11 -27.92 -40.69 -18.85
C ASP A 11 -28.64 -39.46 -19.43
N LYS A 12 -27.92 -38.33 -19.41
CA LYS A 12 -27.97 -37.31 -20.46
C LYS A 12 -26.55 -36.86 -20.81
N ALA A 13 -25.94 -37.60 -21.74
CA ALA A 13 -24.77 -37.16 -22.49
C ALA A 13 -25.08 -35.85 -23.23
N THR A 14 -24.51 -34.75 -22.76
CA THR A 14 -24.54 -33.47 -23.46
C THR A 14 -23.31 -33.40 -24.37
N ARG A 15 -23.53 -33.40 -25.69
CA ARG A 15 -22.52 -33.14 -26.72
C ARG A 15 -21.88 -31.76 -26.47
N ILE A 16 -20.59 -31.75 -26.16
CA ILE A 16 -19.75 -30.55 -26.23
C ILE A 16 -19.31 -30.38 -27.68
N GLY A 17 -19.88 -29.39 -28.38
CA GLY A 17 -19.34 -28.90 -29.64
C GLY A 17 -18.09 -28.07 -29.36
N GLY A 18 -16.94 -28.51 -29.86
CA GLY A 18 -15.68 -27.75 -29.77
C GLY A 18 -15.66 -26.58 -30.76
N PRO A 19 -15.32 -25.36 -30.32
CA PRO A 19 -15.02 -24.27 -31.25
C PRO A 19 -13.65 -24.53 -31.91
N GLY A 20 -13.61 -24.44 -33.24
CA GLY A 20 -12.40 -24.62 -34.03
C GLY A 20 -11.33 -23.54 -33.75
N PRO A 21 -10.06 -23.81 -34.10
CA PRO A 21 -8.95 -22.89 -33.88
C PRO A 21 -9.04 -21.71 -34.85
N GLY A 22 -9.68 -20.63 -34.43
CA GLY A 22 -9.58 -19.32 -35.07
C GLY A 22 -8.26 -18.67 -34.68
N SER A 23 -7.33 -18.57 -35.61
CA SER A 23 -6.09 -17.80 -35.44
C SER A 23 -6.41 -16.31 -35.24
N PRO A 24 -6.03 -15.68 -34.11
CA PRO A 24 -6.18 -14.24 -33.96
C PRO A 24 -5.02 -13.55 -34.70
N SER A 25 -5.31 -13.06 -35.92
CA SER A 25 -4.49 -12.04 -36.57
C SER A 25 -4.66 -10.71 -35.84
N SER A 26 -3.89 -10.47 -34.78
CA SER A 26 -3.85 -9.17 -34.13
C SER A 26 -2.76 -8.29 -34.76
N SER A 27 -3.17 -7.48 -35.74
CA SER A 27 -2.44 -6.26 -36.09
C SER A 27 -2.60 -5.27 -34.93
N GLY A 28 -1.81 -5.46 -33.87
CA GLY A 28 -1.80 -4.57 -32.71
C GLY A 28 -1.20 -3.22 -33.11
N SER A 29 -2.04 -2.18 -33.18
CA SER A 29 -1.56 -0.81 -33.25
C SER A 29 -0.61 -0.53 -32.07
N PRO A 30 0.47 0.23 -32.28
CA PRO A 30 1.40 0.57 -31.21
C PRO A 30 0.64 1.24 -30.07
N VAL A 31 0.74 0.67 -28.87
CA VAL A 31 0.13 1.22 -27.65
C VAL A 31 0.92 2.47 -27.29
N GLU A 32 0.28 3.64 -27.41
CA GLU A 32 0.85 4.92 -27.01
C GLU A 32 1.22 4.86 -25.51
N PRO A 33 2.43 5.33 -25.12
CA PRO A 33 2.84 5.33 -23.72
C PRO A 33 1.88 6.17 -22.87
N PRO A 34 1.63 5.80 -21.61
CA PRO A 34 0.73 6.54 -20.75
C PRO A 34 1.27 7.96 -20.51
N ARG A 35 0.44 8.98 -20.73
CA ARG A 35 0.77 10.37 -20.42
C ARG A 35 1.05 10.50 -18.92
N VAL A 36 2.24 10.98 -18.57
CA VAL A 36 2.65 11.29 -17.20
C VAL A 36 2.37 12.76 -16.92
N PRO A 37 1.66 13.13 -15.85
CA PRO A 37 1.47 14.52 -15.48
C PRO A 37 2.79 15.16 -15.04
N SER A 38 2.97 16.43 -15.36
CA SER A 38 3.99 17.29 -14.75
C SER A 38 3.76 17.46 -13.25
N ALA A 39 4.76 17.97 -12.52
CA ALA A 39 4.64 18.24 -11.09
C ALA A 39 3.48 19.21 -10.77
N GLU A 40 3.36 20.28 -11.57
CA GLU A 40 2.30 21.29 -11.43
C GLU A 40 0.92 20.70 -11.74
N GLU A 41 0.79 19.89 -12.80
CA GLU A 41 -0.46 19.19 -13.11
C GLU A 41 -0.85 18.21 -11.99
N ALA A 42 0.10 17.43 -11.47
CA ALA A 42 -0.15 16.49 -10.38
C ALA A 42 -0.59 17.21 -9.10
N ASP A 43 0.05 18.33 -8.77
CA ASP A 43 -0.33 19.16 -7.62
C ASP A 43 -1.70 19.82 -7.81
N ALA A 44 -2.00 20.33 -9.01
CA ALA A 44 -3.30 20.89 -9.34
C ALA A 44 -4.42 19.84 -9.24
N ILE A 45 -4.19 18.62 -9.75
CA ILE A 45 -5.15 17.51 -9.63
C ILE A 45 -5.35 17.13 -8.15
N ALA A 46 -4.25 17.02 -7.39
CA ALA A 46 -4.31 16.69 -5.96
C ALA A 46 -5.04 17.76 -5.14
N SER A 47 -4.76 19.03 -5.42
CA SER A 47 -5.39 20.19 -4.78
C SER A 47 -6.87 20.31 -5.12
N ALA A 48 -7.25 20.14 -6.39
CA ALA A 48 -8.65 20.09 -6.81
C ALA A 48 -9.41 18.95 -6.11
N ARG A 49 -8.74 17.80 -5.95
CA ARG A 49 -9.29 16.66 -5.20
C ARG A 49 -9.41 16.96 -3.71
N ALA A 50 -8.47 17.66 -3.10
CA ALA A 50 -8.55 18.04 -1.69
C ALA A 50 -9.67 19.07 -1.43
N ALA A 51 -9.92 19.96 -2.38
CA ALA A 51 -10.97 21.00 -2.29
C ALA A 51 -12.40 20.46 -2.50
N GLU A 52 -12.56 19.29 -3.13
CA GLU A 52 -13.88 18.67 -3.34
C GLU A 52 -14.51 18.25 -2.00
N THR A 53 -15.72 18.75 -1.72
CA THR A 53 -16.46 18.44 -0.50
C THR A 53 -16.71 16.93 -0.38
N ALA A 54 -16.12 16.31 0.65
CA ALA A 54 -16.30 14.90 0.92
C ALA A 54 -17.74 14.58 1.37
N PRO A 55 -18.34 13.46 0.93
CA PRO A 55 -19.63 13.01 1.45
C PRO A 55 -19.59 12.82 2.97
N VAL A 56 -20.71 13.11 3.66
CA VAL A 56 -20.83 12.91 5.11
C VAL A 56 -20.49 11.47 5.48
N GLY A 57 -19.58 11.31 6.46
CA GLY A 57 -19.14 10.00 6.93
C GLY A 57 -18.11 9.29 6.04
N SER A 58 -17.68 9.93 4.94
CA SER A 58 -16.57 9.46 4.11
C SER A 58 -15.23 9.60 4.84
N LEU A 59 -14.31 8.67 4.60
CA LEU A 59 -12.92 8.79 5.06
C LEU A 59 -12.25 10.09 4.62
N ARG A 60 -12.62 10.64 3.46
CA ARG A 60 -12.07 11.92 2.97
C ARG A 60 -12.41 13.12 3.87
N SER A 61 -13.41 12.99 4.75
CA SER A 61 -13.74 13.99 5.77
C SER A 61 -13.04 13.74 7.12
N LYS A 62 -12.25 12.67 7.22
CA LYS A 62 -11.54 12.26 8.43
C LYS A 62 -10.06 12.48 8.23
N ARG A 63 -9.40 12.94 9.29
CA ARG A 63 -7.95 12.98 9.38
C ARG A 63 -7.41 11.66 9.89
N LEU A 64 -6.25 11.27 9.40
CA LEU A 64 -5.56 10.09 9.92
C LEU A 64 -5.10 10.36 11.36
N GLN A 65 -5.40 9.44 12.27
CA GLN A 65 -4.96 9.51 13.67
C GLN A 65 -3.49 9.08 13.80
N LEU A 66 -2.62 9.73 13.04
CA LEU A 66 -1.22 9.34 12.83
C LEU A 66 -0.46 9.24 14.15
N GLN A 67 -0.59 10.23 15.04
CA GLN A 67 0.09 10.23 16.33
C GLN A 67 -0.31 9.01 17.19
N THR A 68 -1.60 8.67 17.22
CA THR A 68 -2.08 7.47 17.94
C THR A 68 -1.53 6.21 17.29
N LEU A 69 -1.53 6.11 15.97
CA LEU A 69 -1.00 4.95 15.26
C LEU A 69 0.49 4.77 15.54
N GLN A 70 1.28 5.85 15.48
CA GLN A 70 2.72 5.80 15.73
C GLN A 70 3.06 5.43 17.18
N THR A 71 2.40 6.07 18.14
CA THR A 71 2.75 5.87 19.56
C THR A 71 2.21 4.57 20.14
N ALA A 72 1.01 4.15 19.74
CA ALA A 72 0.33 3.03 20.39
C ALA A 72 0.32 1.75 19.54
N TRP A 73 0.43 1.84 18.21
CA TRP A 73 0.14 0.72 17.30
C TRP A 73 1.26 0.34 16.33
N LEU A 74 2.38 1.06 16.31
CA LEU A 74 3.51 0.72 15.44
C LEU A 74 4.00 -0.70 15.71
N GLY A 75 3.98 -1.53 14.67
CA GLY A 75 4.34 -2.94 14.73
C GLY A 75 3.32 -3.86 15.39
N LYS A 76 2.18 -3.36 15.87
CA LYS A 76 1.19 -4.17 16.59
C LYS A 76 0.06 -4.64 15.70
N LEU A 77 -0.49 -5.83 16.00
CA LEU A 77 -1.71 -6.32 15.37
C LEU A 77 -2.90 -5.44 15.76
N VAL A 78 -3.69 -5.07 14.76
CA VAL A 78 -4.97 -4.40 14.95
C VAL A 78 -6.01 -5.44 15.36
N PRO A 79 -6.62 -5.31 16.55
CA PRO A 79 -7.66 -6.23 16.99
C PRO A 79 -8.91 -6.12 16.10
N ASN A 80 -9.67 -7.20 16.01
CA ASN A 80 -10.95 -7.18 15.32
C ASN A 80 -12.03 -6.58 16.22
N PHE A 81 -12.60 -5.43 15.82
CA PHE A 81 -13.70 -4.77 16.52
C PHE A 81 -15.09 -5.29 16.08
N GLY A 82 -15.17 -6.54 15.59
CA GLY A 82 -16.42 -7.19 15.18
C GLY A 82 -16.95 -6.77 13.79
N GLN A 83 -16.23 -5.92 13.04
CA GLN A 83 -16.65 -5.39 11.73
C GLN A 83 -15.83 -5.97 10.55
N GLY A 84 -14.94 -6.92 10.84
CA GLY A 84 -13.94 -7.46 9.91
C GLY A 84 -12.59 -6.75 10.02
N PHE A 85 -11.53 -7.42 9.55
CA PHE A 85 -10.14 -7.01 9.82
C PHE A 85 -9.78 -5.65 9.22
N LYS A 86 -10.13 -5.44 7.95
CA LYS A 86 -9.87 -4.16 7.29
C LYS A 86 -10.71 -3.03 7.87
N ALA A 87 -11.98 -3.30 8.16
CA ALA A 87 -12.85 -2.31 8.81
C ALA A 87 -12.27 -1.89 10.16
N SER A 88 -11.72 -2.83 10.93
CA SER A 88 -11.09 -2.54 12.20
C SER A 88 -9.86 -1.64 12.07
N ALA A 89 -8.98 -1.91 11.10
CA ALA A 89 -7.84 -1.06 10.79
C ALA A 89 -8.23 0.34 10.28
N VAL A 90 -9.25 0.44 9.43
CA VAL A 90 -9.77 1.73 8.97
C VAL A 90 -10.40 2.52 10.12
N THR A 91 -11.20 1.89 10.99
CA THR A 91 -11.80 2.53 12.16
C THR A 91 -10.71 2.99 13.14
N LEU A 92 -9.67 2.16 13.36
CA LEU A 92 -8.52 2.57 14.16
C LEU A 92 -7.82 3.79 13.56
N ALA A 93 -7.57 3.79 12.26
CA ALA A 93 -6.93 4.89 11.56
C ALA A 93 -7.75 6.19 11.61
N ALA A 94 -9.08 6.11 11.57
CA ALA A 94 -9.97 7.28 11.58
C ALA A 94 -10.30 7.79 13.00
N CYS A 95 -10.36 6.90 13.99
CA CYS A 95 -10.90 7.20 15.32
C CYS A 95 -9.88 7.02 16.46
N GLY A 96 -8.69 6.46 16.19
CA GLY A 96 -7.63 6.28 17.19
C GLY A 96 -8.11 5.45 18.37
N ALA A 97 -7.83 5.93 19.60
CA ALA A 97 -8.22 5.25 20.84
C ALA A 97 -9.74 5.00 20.97
N GLN A 98 -10.57 5.79 20.27
CA GLN A 98 -12.03 5.63 20.30
C GLN A 98 -12.53 4.43 19.48
N ALA A 99 -11.67 3.79 18.67
CA ALA A 99 -12.07 2.67 17.81
C ALA A 99 -12.68 1.49 18.58
N ALA A 100 -12.18 1.20 19.78
CA ALA A 100 -12.69 0.12 20.64
C ALA A 100 -14.14 0.34 21.11
N SER A 101 -14.63 1.58 21.10
CA SER A 101 -16.00 1.89 21.51
C SER A 101 -17.06 1.44 20.50
N GLY A 102 -16.68 1.08 19.26
CA GLY A 102 -17.59 0.63 18.21
C GLY A 102 -18.59 1.69 17.73
N ARG A 103 -18.51 2.93 18.22
CA ARG A 103 -19.53 3.96 18.01
C ARG A 103 -19.51 4.65 16.64
N GLN A 104 -18.43 4.52 15.87
CA GLN A 104 -18.30 5.23 14.60
C GLN A 104 -18.03 4.26 13.45
N LEU A 105 -19.09 3.99 12.68
CA LEU A 105 -18.98 3.25 11.43
C LEU A 105 -18.49 4.22 10.35
N VAL A 106 -17.25 4.05 9.90
CA VAL A 106 -16.70 4.85 8.81
C VAL A 106 -17.05 4.18 7.48
N ARG A 107 -17.53 4.96 6.51
CA ARG A 107 -17.81 4.43 5.17
C ARG A 107 -16.53 4.41 4.35
N PHE A 108 -16.17 3.24 3.83
CA PHE A 108 -14.97 3.06 3.01
C PHE A 108 -15.17 2.00 1.92
N SER A 109 -14.26 1.97 0.94
CA SER A 109 -14.29 0.96 -0.11
C SER A 109 -13.62 -0.34 0.35
N LYS A 110 -14.43 -1.36 0.63
CA LYS A 110 -13.97 -2.68 1.12
C LYS A 110 -12.89 -3.30 0.23
N TYR A 111 -13.06 -3.19 -1.09
CA TYR A 111 -12.19 -3.83 -2.09
C TYR A 111 -11.01 -2.98 -2.56
N SER A 112 -10.84 -1.75 -2.04
CA SER A 112 -9.73 -0.88 -2.45
C SER A 112 -8.49 -1.08 -1.57
N GLY A 113 -7.34 -1.43 -2.15
CA GLY A 113 -6.05 -1.46 -1.42
C GLY A 113 -5.57 -0.08 -0.98
N ILE A 114 -6.22 1.00 -1.42
CA ILE A 114 -5.88 2.38 -1.09
C ILE A 114 -7.08 3.04 -0.42
N GLN A 115 -6.86 3.75 0.68
CA GLN A 115 -7.88 4.55 1.35
C GLN A 115 -7.42 6.00 1.47
N GLU A 116 -8.29 6.93 1.08
CA GLU A 116 -8.01 8.36 1.07
C GLU A 116 -8.64 9.03 2.30
N PHE A 117 -7.81 9.70 3.09
CA PHE A 117 -8.19 10.57 4.20
C PHE A 117 -8.09 12.04 3.76
N ALA A 118 -8.53 12.97 4.61
CA ALA A 118 -8.42 14.40 4.34
C ALA A 118 -6.96 14.82 4.12
N ASP A 119 -6.05 14.38 4.99
CA ASP A 119 -4.63 14.78 5.03
C ASP A 119 -3.64 13.66 4.68
N SER A 120 -4.13 12.45 4.42
CA SER A 120 -3.26 11.30 4.15
C SER A 120 -3.85 10.32 3.15
N VAL A 121 -2.99 9.40 2.70
CA VAL A 121 -3.38 8.19 1.98
C VAL A 121 -2.88 6.99 2.77
N VAL A 122 -3.64 5.90 2.81
CA VAL A 122 -3.24 4.67 3.51
C VAL A 122 -3.28 3.50 2.54
N LEU A 123 -2.17 2.78 2.45
CA LEU A 123 -2.03 1.54 1.68
C LEU A 123 -2.34 0.34 2.58
N PHE A 124 -3.14 -0.59 2.05
CA PHE A 124 -3.47 -1.87 2.65
C PHE A 124 -2.88 -2.97 1.77
N VAL A 125 -1.82 -3.60 2.27
CA VAL A 125 -1.01 -4.56 1.53
C VAL A 125 -1.22 -5.97 2.10
N ASN A 126 -1.46 -6.93 1.21
CA ASN A 126 -1.43 -8.35 1.55
C ASN A 126 -0.03 -8.87 1.23
N VAL A 127 0.58 -9.61 2.16
CA VAL A 127 1.85 -10.30 1.96
C VAL A 127 1.59 -11.77 1.62
N GLY A 128 2.31 -12.29 0.62
CA GLY A 128 2.27 -13.69 0.19
C GLY A 128 0.93 -14.18 -0.36
N GLY A 129 0.19 -13.32 -1.05
CA GLY A 129 -0.95 -13.70 -1.87
C GLY A 129 -0.59 -13.79 -3.36
N ASP A 130 -1.40 -14.53 -4.13
CA ASP A 130 -1.17 -14.82 -5.57
C ASP A 130 -1.38 -13.62 -6.50
N SER A 131 -1.78 -12.46 -5.97
CA SER A 131 -2.13 -11.27 -6.75
C SER A 131 -1.27 -10.09 -6.34
N TYR A 132 -0.50 -9.57 -7.31
CA TYR A 132 0.45 -8.46 -7.17
C TYR A 132 1.49 -8.74 -6.06
N ALA A 133 2.58 -9.42 -6.43
CA ALA A 133 3.69 -9.73 -5.55
C ALA A 133 4.33 -8.43 -5.03
N ASN A 134 3.81 -7.88 -3.93
CA ASN A 134 4.46 -6.78 -3.24
C ASN A 134 5.76 -7.31 -2.66
N LEU A 135 6.87 -6.72 -3.09
CA LEU A 135 8.21 -7.17 -2.71
C LEU A 135 8.76 -6.28 -1.60
N PHE A 136 9.36 -6.91 -0.61
CA PHE A 136 10.07 -6.22 0.47
C PHE A 136 11.55 -6.54 0.34
N GLU A 137 12.34 -5.48 0.27
CA GLU A 137 13.79 -5.57 0.13
C GLU A 137 14.43 -4.85 1.31
N PHE A 138 15.41 -5.49 1.93
CA PHE A 138 16.32 -4.78 2.82
C PHE A 138 17.33 -4.04 1.94
N ALA A 139 17.20 -2.72 1.86
CA ALA A 139 18.21 -1.90 1.24
C ALA A 139 19.37 -1.69 2.23
N PRO A 140 20.63 -1.74 1.77
CA PRO A 140 21.74 -1.28 2.59
C PRO A 140 21.45 0.17 3.03
N PRO A 141 21.85 0.55 4.25
CA PRO A 141 21.58 1.89 4.78
C PRO A 141 22.09 2.92 3.77
N HIS A 142 21.20 3.81 3.32
CA HIS A 142 21.57 4.82 2.34
C HIS A 142 22.74 5.63 2.92
N ALA A 143 23.90 5.61 2.25
CA ALA A 143 24.98 6.51 2.60
C ALA A 143 24.39 7.92 2.58
N ALA A 144 24.47 8.64 3.71
CA ALA A 144 24.02 10.02 3.79
C ALA A 144 24.66 10.79 2.62
N PRO A 145 23.96 11.76 2.00
CA PRO A 145 24.55 12.60 0.97
C PRO A 145 25.81 13.21 1.57
N THR A 146 26.95 12.66 1.19
CA THR A 146 28.24 13.10 1.71
C THR A 146 28.40 14.49 1.13
N THR A 147 28.25 15.49 1.99
CA THR A 147 28.58 16.87 1.68
C THR A 147 30.09 16.90 1.48
N ALA A 148 30.52 16.57 0.25
CA ALA A 148 31.92 16.46 -0.10
C ALA A 148 32.49 17.87 -0.25
N ALA A 149 33.09 18.37 0.83
CA ALA A 149 34.25 19.26 0.78
C ALA A 149 34.98 19.25 2.13
N ALA A 150 35.59 18.11 2.51
CA ALA A 150 36.74 18.10 3.41
C ALA A 150 37.58 16.82 3.16
N ALA A 151 38.89 17.04 3.07
CA ALA A 151 39.96 16.14 2.63
C ALA A 151 40.05 14.79 3.37
N PRO A 152 40.75 13.78 2.79
CA PRO A 152 40.84 12.43 3.35
C PRO A 152 41.76 12.40 4.58
N SER A 153 41.20 12.09 5.75
CA SER A 153 41.98 11.71 6.94
C SER A 153 41.67 10.27 7.34
N ALA A 154 42.73 9.48 7.36
CA ALA A 154 42.95 8.14 7.92
C ALA A 154 41.73 7.32 8.37
N SER A 155 41.56 6.17 7.73
CA SER A 155 40.65 5.09 8.11
C SER A 155 40.93 4.57 9.53
N VAL A 156 40.11 4.99 10.49
CA VAL A 156 39.97 4.29 11.77
C VAL A 156 39.02 3.12 11.55
N PRO A 157 39.43 1.86 11.77
CA PRO A 157 38.50 0.73 11.70
C PRO A 157 37.42 0.88 12.80
N PRO A 158 36.14 0.61 12.49
CA PRO A 158 35.07 0.76 13.46
C PRO A 158 35.26 -0.22 14.62
N PRO A 159 34.91 0.18 15.86
CA PRO A 159 35.06 -0.68 17.03
C PRO A 159 34.20 -1.95 16.89
N PRO A 160 34.72 -3.12 17.34
CA PRO A 160 33.93 -4.35 17.38
C PRO A 160 32.76 -4.15 18.36
N GLY A 161 31.55 -4.10 17.82
CA GLY A 161 30.32 -3.78 18.57
C GLY A 161 29.47 -2.66 17.97
N ALA A 162 29.90 -2.04 16.86
CA ALA A 162 29.03 -1.19 16.06
C ALA A 162 27.86 -2.02 15.52
N ARG A 163 26.72 -1.94 16.23
CA ARG A 163 25.45 -2.56 15.82
C ARG A 163 25.22 -2.24 14.35
N SER A 164 24.98 -3.27 13.55
CA SER A 164 24.66 -3.18 12.13
C SER A 164 23.76 -1.97 11.90
N ALA A 165 24.22 -1.02 11.10
CA ALA A 165 23.38 0.10 10.68
C ALA A 165 22.08 -0.51 10.13
N ALA A 166 20.98 -0.20 10.82
CA ALA A 166 19.69 -0.79 10.53
C ALA A 166 19.39 -0.65 9.03
N ASN A 167 19.18 -1.78 8.35
CA ASN A 167 18.86 -1.78 6.93
C ASN A 167 17.54 -1.05 6.71
N ASP A 168 17.50 -0.19 5.69
CA ASP A 168 16.26 0.45 5.28
C ASP A 168 15.33 -0.61 4.69
N VAL A 169 14.04 -0.56 5.02
CA VAL A 169 13.04 -1.43 4.41
C VAL A 169 12.42 -0.71 3.22
N VAL A 170 12.54 -1.33 2.04
CA VAL A 170 11.95 -0.82 0.80
C VAL A 170 10.79 -1.73 0.38
N LEU A 171 9.64 -1.11 0.15
CA LEU A 171 8.44 -1.76 -0.37
C LEU A 171 8.30 -1.43 -1.86
N THR A 172 8.17 -2.46 -2.69
CA THR A 172 7.66 -2.33 -4.05
C THR A 172 6.16 -2.60 -4.06
N TRP A 173 5.38 -1.57 -4.38
CA TRP A 173 3.92 -1.64 -4.48
C TRP A 173 3.48 -1.39 -5.91
N PHE A 174 2.47 -2.14 -6.35
CA PHE A 174 1.89 -2.01 -7.69
C PHE A 174 0.47 -1.44 -7.60
N ALA A 175 0.18 -0.43 -8.41
CA ALA A 175 -1.18 0.06 -8.58
C ALA A 175 -2.05 -0.95 -9.32
N ARG A 176 -3.36 -0.71 -9.41
CA ARG A 176 -4.23 -1.59 -10.21
C ARG A 176 -4.00 -1.31 -11.69
N PRO A 177 -4.19 -2.29 -12.59
CA PRO A 177 -4.05 -2.09 -14.04
C PRO A 177 -4.90 -0.96 -14.62
N ARG A 178 -6.01 -0.60 -13.96
CA ARG A 178 -6.91 0.49 -14.36
C ARG A 178 -6.56 1.85 -13.80
N ASP A 179 -5.64 1.90 -12.83
CA ASP A 179 -5.23 3.16 -12.23
C ASP A 179 -4.32 3.89 -13.23
N ARG A 180 -4.58 5.18 -13.44
CA ARG A 180 -3.89 6.01 -14.43
C ARG A 180 -3.01 7.07 -13.74
N PRO A 181 -1.93 7.53 -14.38
CA PRO A 181 -1.06 8.58 -13.83
C PRO A 181 -1.81 9.86 -13.44
N ASP A 182 -2.82 10.23 -14.22
CA ASP A 182 -3.67 11.42 -14.05
C ASP A 182 -4.81 11.23 -13.03
N SER A 183 -4.96 10.02 -12.47
CA SER A 183 -6.02 9.78 -11.50
C SER A 183 -5.74 10.55 -10.20
N PRO A 184 -6.77 11.10 -9.53
CA PRO A 184 -6.55 11.97 -8.37
C PRO A 184 -5.73 11.37 -7.25
N ILE A 185 -5.90 10.06 -7.00
CA ILE A 185 -5.15 9.36 -5.97
C ILE A 185 -3.68 9.15 -6.34
N ILE A 186 -3.37 8.90 -7.62
CA ILE A 186 -2.00 8.71 -8.09
C ILE A 186 -1.29 10.06 -8.11
N ALA A 187 -1.92 11.11 -8.64
CA ALA A 187 -1.41 12.47 -8.60
C ALA A 187 -1.08 12.92 -7.16
N ARG A 188 -1.96 12.59 -6.20
CA ARG A 188 -1.73 12.86 -4.77
C ARG A 188 -0.56 12.07 -4.18
N LEU A 189 -0.37 10.81 -4.60
CA LEU A 189 0.77 9.99 -4.15
C LEU A 189 2.11 10.46 -4.75
N THR A 190 2.09 11.08 -5.93
CA THR A 190 3.30 11.46 -6.68
C THR A 190 3.64 12.94 -6.63
N SER A 191 2.76 13.82 -6.15
CA SER A 191 2.94 15.27 -6.18
C SER A 191 4.27 15.73 -5.58
N GLN A 192 4.58 15.29 -4.36
CA GLN A 192 5.85 15.63 -3.68
C GLN A 192 7.08 15.10 -4.44
N TYR A 193 6.97 13.89 -4.99
CA TYR A 193 8.06 13.26 -5.72
C TYR A 193 8.37 13.99 -7.03
N LEU A 194 7.34 14.41 -7.76
CA LEU A 194 7.49 15.16 -8.99
C LEU A 194 7.99 16.58 -8.72
N ALA A 195 7.52 17.23 -7.65
CA ALA A 195 8.00 18.54 -7.23
C ALA A 195 9.51 18.55 -6.94
N GLY A 196 10.02 17.54 -6.21
CA GLY A 196 11.45 17.42 -5.91
C GLY A 196 12.35 17.07 -7.10
N ARG A 197 11.77 16.65 -8.23
CA ARG A 197 12.49 16.33 -9.46
C ARG A 197 12.56 17.46 -10.47
N SER A 198 11.68 18.45 -10.33
CA SER A 198 11.71 19.61 -11.20
C SER A 198 12.95 20.43 -10.84
N ASP A 199 13.83 20.69 -11.80
CA ASP A 199 14.93 21.67 -11.68
C ASP A 199 14.41 23.11 -11.52
N ALA A 200 13.09 23.28 -11.37
CA ALA A 200 12.46 24.55 -11.07
C ALA A 200 13.08 25.16 -9.81
N LYS A 201 13.73 26.31 -10.03
CA LYS A 201 14.28 27.20 -9.00
C LYS A 201 13.26 27.31 -7.86
N PRO A 202 13.66 27.12 -6.59
CA PRO A 202 12.74 27.15 -5.45
C PRO A 202 12.01 28.49 -5.47
N GLN A 203 10.77 28.46 -5.94
CA GLN A 203 9.93 29.64 -6.03
C GLN A 203 9.42 29.89 -4.61
N ALA A 204 9.65 31.12 -4.14
CA ALA A 204 9.41 31.55 -2.77
C ALA A 204 8.09 31.01 -2.22
N GLU A 205 8.17 30.26 -1.12
CA GLU A 205 7.15 29.97 -0.11
C GLU A 205 5.69 30.20 -0.55
N SER A 206 5.27 29.58 -1.66
CA SER A 206 3.85 29.35 -1.86
C SER A 206 3.46 28.38 -0.74
N GLU A 207 2.37 28.68 -0.03
CA GLU A 207 1.75 27.79 0.98
C GLU A 207 1.46 26.43 0.32
N SER A 208 2.50 25.61 0.24
CA SER A 208 2.51 24.35 -0.46
C SER A 208 1.55 23.45 0.26
N ALA A 209 0.57 22.92 -0.48
CA ALA A 209 -0.39 21.97 0.03
C ALA A 209 0.35 20.94 0.89
N ALA A 210 0.02 20.91 2.19
CA ALA A 210 0.76 20.14 3.18
C ALA A 210 1.05 18.74 2.64
N ALA A 211 2.32 18.34 2.69
CA ALA A 211 2.80 17.06 2.19
C ALA A 211 1.84 15.93 2.61
N THR A 212 1.14 15.33 1.64
CA THR A 212 0.30 14.15 1.88
C THR A 212 1.14 13.06 2.54
N THR A 213 0.74 12.66 3.74
CA THR A 213 1.34 11.53 4.44
C THR A 213 0.83 10.23 3.84
N VAL A 214 1.72 9.25 3.62
CA VAL A 214 1.34 7.91 3.16
C VAL A 214 1.58 6.91 4.29
N GLY A 215 0.51 6.25 4.76
CA GLY A 215 0.57 5.23 5.81
C GLY A 215 0.49 3.81 5.24
N LEU A 216 0.98 2.83 6.01
CA LEU A 216 0.99 1.42 5.61
C LEU A 216 0.36 0.50 6.65
N PHE A 217 -0.67 -0.26 6.24
CA PHE A 217 -1.11 -1.47 6.91
C PHE A 217 -0.76 -2.69 6.08
N MET A 218 -0.23 -3.71 6.74
CA MET A 218 0.11 -4.99 6.12
C MET A 218 -0.61 -6.12 6.82
N ARG A 219 -0.92 -7.20 6.10
CA ARG A 219 -1.34 -8.47 6.72
C ARG A 219 -0.75 -9.64 5.94
N ASP A 220 -0.47 -10.72 6.65
CA ASP A 220 -0.01 -11.97 6.05
C ASP A 220 -1.22 -12.71 5.46
N THR A 221 -1.15 -13.16 4.22
CA THR A 221 -2.21 -13.98 3.61
C THR A 221 -1.77 -15.39 3.24
N ARG A 222 -0.51 -15.75 3.49
CA ARG A 222 0.08 -17.07 3.15
C ARG A 222 -0.68 -18.23 3.78
N ASP A 223 -1.08 -18.05 5.04
CA ASP A 223 -1.77 -19.08 5.82
C ASP A 223 -3.29 -19.05 5.69
N SER A 224 -3.86 -18.16 4.86
CA SER A 224 -5.32 -18.02 4.73
C SER A 224 -5.97 -19.10 3.84
N ARG A 225 -5.35 -20.28 3.72
CA ARG A 225 -5.85 -21.34 2.83
C ARG A 225 -7.25 -21.81 3.26
N PRO A 226 -8.15 -22.12 2.29
CA PRO A 226 -9.46 -22.67 2.61
C PRO A 226 -9.33 -23.94 3.45
N GLY A 227 -9.86 -23.94 4.68
CA GLY A 227 -9.84 -25.09 5.59
C GLY A 227 -8.69 -25.14 6.59
N GLY A 228 -7.76 -24.17 6.57
CA GLY A 228 -6.76 -24.02 7.63
C GLY A 228 -7.39 -23.52 8.93
N LYS A 229 -6.98 -24.10 10.08
CA LYS A 229 -7.34 -23.60 11.43
C LYS A 229 -6.53 -22.34 11.83
N SER A 230 -5.83 -21.71 10.88
CA SER A 230 -4.99 -20.54 11.15
C SER A 230 -5.85 -19.36 11.58
N SER A 231 -5.33 -18.60 12.55
CA SER A 231 -5.95 -17.35 12.97
C SER A 231 -6.11 -16.42 11.75
N PRO A 232 -7.23 -15.72 11.63
CA PRO A 232 -7.45 -14.88 10.46
C PRO A 232 -6.44 -13.74 10.40
N PRO A 233 -6.09 -13.27 9.19
CA PRO A 233 -4.99 -12.35 9.01
C PRO A 233 -5.36 -10.94 9.46
N LEU A 234 -4.92 -10.59 10.67
CA LEU A 234 -5.03 -9.24 11.24
C LEU A 234 -4.02 -8.31 10.55
N TYR A 235 -4.37 -7.02 10.48
CA TYR A 235 -3.46 -6.01 9.96
C TYR A 235 -2.47 -5.57 11.02
N VAL A 236 -1.27 -5.18 10.60
CA VAL A 236 -0.24 -4.52 11.40
C VAL A 236 -0.04 -3.11 10.87
N TRP A 237 -0.04 -2.10 11.75
CA TRP A 237 0.39 -0.75 11.36
C TRP A 237 1.91 -0.73 11.24
N CYS A 238 2.40 -0.40 10.05
CA CYS A 238 3.82 -0.41 9.72
C CYS A 238 4.40 1.00 9.59
N GLY A 239 3.69 2.03 10.03
CA GLY A 239 4.19 3.41 9.96
C GLY A 239 3.98 4.06 8.60
N THR A 240 4.90 4.94 8.25
CA THR A 240 4.80 5.88 7.13
C THR A 240 5.78 5.57 6.01
N LEU A 241 5.38 5.94 4.80
CA LEU A 241 6.10 5.69 3.57
C LEU A 241 6.57 7.00 2.93
N GLN A 242 7.78 6.96 2.38
CA GLN A 242 8.29 8.00 1.49
C GLN A 242 8.48 7.42 0.10
N LEU A 243 7.96 8.12 -0.91
CA LEU A 243 8.11 7.71 -2.29
C LEU A 243 9.58 7.88 -2.73
N LEU A 244 10.21 6.79 -3.17
CA LEU A 244 11.57 6.81 -3.72
C LEU A 244 11.56 6.91 -5.24
N VAL A 245 10.70 6.12 -5.89
CA VAL A 245 10.54 6.14 -7.34
C VAL A 245 9.17 5.63 -7.75
N VAL A 246 8.65 6.20 -8.82
CA VAL A 246 7.47 5.70 -9.54
C VAL A 246 7.85 5.45 -11.00
N ASP A 247 7.41 4.31 -11.51
CA ASP A 247 7.56 3.87 -12.89
C ASP A 247 6.17 3.83 -13.53
N PHE A 248 5.84 4.92 -14.22
CA PHE A 248 4.55 5.10 -14.90
C PHE A 248 4.40 4.25 -16.16
N ALA A 249 5.51 3.77 -16.73
CA ALA A 249 5.51 2.93 -17.93
C ALA A 249 5.26 1.45 -17.61
N ALA A 250 5.51 1.03 -16.36
CA ALA A 250 5.17 -0.30 -15.90
C ALA A 250 3.66 -0.55 -15.96
N SER A 251 3.27 -1.78 -16.33
CA SER A 251 1.87 -2.24 -16.35
C SER A 251 1.75 -3.51 -15.52
N PRO A 252 1.20 -3.45 -14.29
CA PRO A 252 0.69 -2.25 -13.61
C PRO A 252 1.78 -1.27 -13.18
N MET A 253 1.40 0.00 -12.97
CA MET A 253 2.29 1.07 -12.49
C MET A 253 2.97 0.66 -11.18
N ARG A 254 4.28 0.87 -11.10
CA ARG A 254 5.12 0.40 -10.00
C ARG A 254 5.65 1.56 -9.18
N PHE A 255 5.58 1.42 -7.86
CA PHE A 255 6.09 2.38 -6.89
C PHE A 255 7.09 1.69 -5.97
N ARG A 256 8.19 2.37 -5.65
CA ARG A 256 9.10 1.96 -4.58
C ARG A 256 9.03 2.98 -3.45
N TRP A 257 8.82 2.48 -2.25
CA TRP A 257 8.64 3.26 -1.04
C TRP A 257 9.70 2.90 -0.02
N ARG A 258 10.22 3.89 0.72
CA ARG A 258 11.00 3.67 1.93
C ARG A 258 10.09 3.72 3.15
N LEU A 259 10.19 2.70 4.00
CA LEU A 259 9.54 2.67 5.31
C LEU A 259 10.33 3.52 6.30
N GLN A 260 9.77 4.67 6.72
CA GLN A 260 10.46 5.61 7.59
C GLN A 260 10.69 5.03 9.00
N ASP A 261 9.72 4.27 9.49
CA ASP A 261 9.70 3.71 10.84
C ASP A 261 10.35 2.31 10.92
N SER A 262 11.22 1.99 9.96
CA SER A 262 11.81 0.64 9.80
C SER A 262 12.68 0.24 10.99
N LYS A 263 13.35 1.19 11.66
CA LYS A 263 14.23 0.92 12.80
C LYS A 263 13.44 0.44 14.02
N GLU A 264 12.36 1.11 14.33
CA GLU A 264 11.45 0.77 15.42
C GLU A 264 10.73 -0.56 15.16
N LEU A 265 10.44 -0.84 13.89
CA LEU A 265 9.79 -2.08 13.48
C LEU A 265 10.70 -3.31 13.50
N GLN A 266 12.02 -3.15 13.58
CA GLN A 266 12.94 -4.29 13.70
C GLN A 266 12.72 -5.09 14.99
N THR A 267 12.20 -4.46 16.04
CA THR A 267 11.87 -5.14 17.30
C THR A 267 10.47 -5.75 17.33
N SER A 268 9.66 -5.51 16.29
CA SER A 268 8.28 -5.97 16.24
C SER A 268 8.17 -7.40 15.71
N GLU A 269 7.78 -8.35 16.56
CA GLU A 269 7.56 -9.74 16.18
C GLU A 269 6.58 -9.89 15.01
N HIS A 270 5.44 -9.19 15.05
CA HIS A 270 4.43 -9.28 14.00
C HIS A 270 4.92 -8.69 12.67
N PHE A 271 5.76 -7.66 12.71
CA PHE A 271 6.36 -7.12 11.50
C PHE A 271 7.43 -8.06 10.93
N GLN A 272 8.25 -8.67 11.79
CA GLN A 272 9.22 -9.69 11.37
C GLN A 272 8.53 -10.89 10.71
N GLN A 273 7.41 -11.36 11.25
CA GLN A 273 6.60 -12.42 10.64
C GLN A 273 6.12 -12.03 9.23
N LEU A 274 5.71 -10.78 9.03
CA LEU A 274 5.27 -10.31 7.71
C LEU A 274 6.40 -10.35 6.68
N ILE A 275 7.58 -9.82 7.02
CA ILE A 275 8.68 -9.67 6.05
C ILE A 275 9.58 -10.90 5.91
N GLY A 276 9.61 -11.79 6.92
CA GLY A 276 10.56 -12.91 7.01
C GLY A 276 9.96 -14.30 6.86
N GLY A 277 8.68 -14.42 6.48
CA GLY A 277 8.10 -15.72 6.16
C GLY A 277 8.59 -16.24 4.82
N ASP A 278 9.62 -17.08 4.85
CA ASP A 278 9.99 -17.98 3.75
C ASP A 278 9.02 -19.17 3.66
#